data_AF-A0A661JH36-F1
#
_entry.id   AF-A0A661JH36-F1
#
_cell.length_a   1.000
_cell.length_b   1.000
_cell.length_c   1.000
_cell.angle_alpha   90.00
_cell.angle_beta   90.00
_cell.angle_gamma   90.00
#
_symmetry.space_group_name_H-M   'P 1'
#
loop_
_entity.id
_entity.type
_entity.pdbx_description
1 polymer ?
#
loop_
_entity_poly.entity_id
_entity_poly.type
_entity_poly.pdbx_seq_one_letter_code
_entity_poly.pdbx_strand_id
1 'polypeptide(L)'
;YNYIGQPLLHFDSEVSGTLFYDLPPVGSVRCWLGPLPLSPGLYRVNVSINNHGELADHINDALVFQVIEGDFYGTGRSPEGLSGICLIHHTWSSDG
;
A
#
# COMPACT_ATOMS: atom_id res chain seq x y z
N TYR A 1 -2.85 0.67 7.23
CA TYR A 1 -3.89 0.53 8.26
C TYR A 1 -4.91 1.64 8.14
N ASN A 2 -6.20 1.34 8.35
CA ASN A 2 -7.25 2.36 8.49
C ASN A 2 -7.40 2.84 9.96
N TYR A 3 -8.40 3.66 10.25
CA TYR A 3 -8.63 4.26 11.57
C TYR A 3 -8.96 3.25 12.68
N ILE A 4 -9.43 2.03 12.36
CA ILE A 4 -9.68 0.96 13.33
C ILE A 4 -8.51 -0.01 13.46
N GLY A 5 -7.37 0.26 12.83
CA GLY A 5 -6.20 -0.62 12.89
C GLY A 5 -6.30 -1.87 12.01
N GLN A 6 -7.17 -1.88 11.00
CA GLN A 6 -7.23 -2.98 10.03
C GLN A 6 -6.11 -2.83 8.98
N PRO A 7 -5.28 -3.87 8.73
CA PRO A 7 -4.35 -3.88 7.61
C PRO A 7 -5.12 -3.98 6.29
N LEU A 8 -4.69 -3.22 5.28
CA LEU A 8 -5.39 -3.12 3.98
C LEU A 8 -4.51 -3.59 2.82
N LEU A 9 -3.26 -3.12 2.82
CA LEU A 9 -2.24 -3.43 1.83
C LEU A 9 -0.98 -3.88 2.56
N HIS A 10 -0.24 -4.79 1.95
CA HIS A 10 1.03 -5.30 2.46
C HIS A 10 2.04 -5.32 1.32
N PHE A 11 3.22 -4.77 1.55
CA PHE A 11 4.29 -4.69 0.56
C PHE A 11 5.50 -5.44 1.12
N ASP A 12 5.70 -6.67 0.67
CA ASP A 12 6.76 -7.54 1.13
C ASP A 12 7.73 -7.79 -0.03
N SER A 13 9.01 -7.49 0.20
CA SER A 13 10.04 -7.62 -0.83
C SER A 13 10.25 -9.08 -1.22
N GLU A 14 10.27 -10.02 -0.28
CA GLU A 14 10.48 -11.44 -0.54
C GLU A 14 9.30 -12.04 -1.32
N VAL A 15 8.06 -11.78 -0.89
CA VAL A 15 6.84 -12.23 -1.59
C VAL A 15 6.76 -11.63 -2.99
N SER A 16 7.24 -10.40 -3.19
CA SER A 16 7.34 -9.75 -4.51
C SER A 16 8.52 -10.22 -5.36
N GLY A 17 9.36 -11.13 -4.85
CA GLY A 17 10.50 -11.72 -5.57
C GLY A 17 11.80 -10.91 -5.50
N THR A 18 11.90 -9.91 -4.63
CA THR A 18 13.12 -9.13 -4.39
C THR A 18 13.76 -9.52 -3.08
N LEU A 19 14.88 -10.25 -3.16
CA LEU A 19 15.69 -10.64 -2.02
C LEU A 19 16.95 -9.76 -1.95
N PHE A 20 17.29 -9.33 -0.74
CA PHE A 20 18.50 -8.55 -0.50
C PHE A 20 19.58 -9.45 0.09
N TYR A 21 20.75 -9.48 -0.54
CA TYR A 21 21.93 -10.18 -0.06
C TYR A 21 23.07 -9.18 0.10
N ASP A 22 23.95 -9.44 1.08
CA ASP A 22 25.18 -8.67 1.30
C ASP A 22 24.97 -7.14 1.37
N LEU A 23 23.89 -6.71 2.06
CA LEU A 23 23.62 -5.29 2.26
C LEU A 23 24.81 -4.61 2.98
N PRO A 24 25.17 -3.38 2.57
CA PRO A 24 26.21 -2.63 3.27
C PRO A 24 25.77 -2.33 4.71
N PRO A 25 26.71 -2.14 5.66
CA PRO A 25 26.38 -1.83 7.04
C PRO A 25 25.53 -0.56 7.23
N VAL A 26 25.56 0.37 6.27
CA VAL A 26 24.77 1.60 6.24
C VAL A 26 24.23 1.82 4.84
N GLY A 27 22.93 2.09 4.72
CA GLY A 27 22.28 2.32 3.43
C GLY A 27 20.78 2.60 3.55
N SER A 28 20.09 2.55 2.41
CA SER A 28 18.64 2.72 2.34
C SER A 28 18.03 1.70 1.38
N VAL A 29 16.95 1.05 1.79
CA VAL A 29 16.06 0.27 0.91
C VAL A 29 14.86 1.14 0.54
N ARG A 30 14.41 1.08 -0.72
CA ARG A 30 13.26 1.85 -1.21
C ARG A 30 12.24 0.93 -1.85
N CYS A 31 11.00 1.02 -1.38
CA CYS A 31 9.84 0.44 -2.03
C CYS A 31 9.17 1.52 -2.90
N TRP A 32 9.06 1.28 -4.20
CA TRP A 32 8.35 2.17 -5.12
C TRP A 32 6.94 1.63 -5.35
N LEU A 33 5.95 2.48 -5.12
CA LEU A 33 4.54 2.14 -5.31
C LEU A 33 4.02 2.87 -6.55
N GLY A 34 3.13 2.20 -7.28
CA GLY A 34 2.30 2.84 -8.30
C GLY A 34 1.19 3.71 -7.67
N PRO A 35 0.13 4.05 -8.44
CA PRO A 35 -1.06 4.67 -7.89
C PRO A 35 -1.59 3.87 -6.69
N LEU A 36 -1.82 4.53 -5.57
CA LEU A 36 -2.31 3.87 -4.37
C LEU A 36 -3.78 3.48 -4.58
N PRO A 37 -4.13 2.18 -4.47
CA PRO A 37 -5.48 1.68 -4.70
C PRO A 37 -6.37 1.90 -3.47
N LEU A 38 -6.40 3.11 -2.93
CA LEU A 38 -7.11 3.46 -1.71
C LEU A 38 -8.12 4.58 -1.99
N SER A 39 -9.30 4.46 -1.41
CA SER A 39 -10.28 5.54 -1.37
C SER A 39 -9.82 6.67 -0.43
N PRO A 40 -10.36 7.89 -0.57
CA PRO A 40 -10.01 9.01 0.30
C PRO A 40 -10.15 8.67 1.78
N GLY A 41 -9.16 9.08 2.59
CA GLY A 41 -9.13 8.75 4.01
C GLY A 41 -7.77 8.94 4.68
N LEU A 42 -7.74 8.74 5.99
CA LEU A 42 -6.51 8.78 6.80
C LEU A 42 -5.99 7.36 7.01
N TYR A 43 -4.72 7.16 6.67
CA TYR A 43 -4.06 5.86 6.72
C TYR A 43 -2.73 5.93 7.47
N ARG A 44 -2.31 4.77 7.97
CA ARG A 44 -1.03 4.58 8.65
C ARG A 44 -0.23 3.44 8.04
N VAL A 45 1.09 3.56 8.06
CA VAL A 45 2.03 2.54 7.56
C VAL A 45 2.89 2.06 8.72
N ASN A 46 2.95 0.73 8.88
CA ASN A 46 3.96 0.09 9.70
C ASN A 46 5.09 -0.40 8.80
N VAL A 47 6.31 -0.42 9.32
CA VAL A 47 7.48 -0.93 8.62
C VAL A 47 8.17 -1.96 9.48
N SER A 48 8.52 -3.10 8.89
CA SER A 48 9.29 -4.16 9.55
C SER A 48 10.48 -4.57 8.70
N ILE A 49 11.52 -5.07 9.37
CA ILE A 49 12.64 -5.76 8.77
C ILE A 49 12.61 -7.18 9.31
N ASN A 50 12.48 -8.15 8.40
CA ASN A 50 12.63 -9.56 8.71
C ASN A 50 13.95 -10.08 8.14
N ASN A 51 14.70 -10.81 8.95
CA ASN A 51 15.96 -11.44 8.56
C ASN A 51 15.84 -12.95 8.80
N HIS A 52 15.81 -13.74 7.72
CA HIS A 52 15.68 -15.21 7.79
C HIS A 52 14.52 -15.71 8.67
N GLY A 53 13.36 -15.04 8.59
CA GLY A 53 12.16 -15.39 9.36
C GLY A 53 12.11 -14.81 10.78
N GLU A 54 13.17 -14.13 11.22
CA GLU A 54 13.19 -13.41 12.50
C GLU A 54 12.89 -11.92 12.30
N LEU A 55 11.98 -11.39 13.11
CA LEU A 55 11.69 -9.95 13.12
C LEU A 55 12.85 -9.21 13.78
N ALA A 56 13.66 -8.53 12.96
CA ALA A 56 14.81 -7.77 13.44
C ALA A 56 14.39 -6.43 14.04
N ASP A 57 13.47 -5.73 13.39
CA ASP A 57 12.90 -4.46 13.86
C ASP A 57 11.49 -4.25 13.33
N HIS A 58 10.68 -3.50 14.07
CA HIS A 58 9.31 -3.15 13.71
C HIS A 58 8.88 -1.81 14.29
N ILE A 59 8.55 -0.89 13.39
CA ILE A 59 8.05 0.44 13.73
C ILE A 59 6.57 0.53 13.37
N ASN A 60 5.73 0.64 14.40
CA ASN A 60 4.32 0.93 14.24
C ASN A 60 4.11 2.41 13.89
N ASP A 61 3.12 2.69 13.03
CA ASP A 61 2.74 4.05 12.64
C ASP A 61 3.92 4.92 12.16
N ALA A 62 4.89 4.29 11.48
CA ALA A 62 6.08 4.95 10.94
C ALA A 62 5.75 6.12 9.98
N LEU A 63 4.57 6.07 9.36
CA LEU A 63 4.01 7.16 8.56
C LEU A 63 2.50 7.24 8.75
N VAL A 64 1.99 8.47 8.87
CA VAL A 64 0.55 8.78 8.77
C VAL A 64 0.36 9.70 7.58
N PHE A 65 -0.58 9.37 6.69
CA PHE A 65 -0.85 10.14 5.49
C PHE A 65 -2.34 10.16 5.15
N GLN A 66 -2.76 11.23 4.46
CA GLN A 66 -4.11 11.37 3.95
C GLN A 66 -4.11 11.07 2.44
N VAL A 67 -5.00 10.18 2.02
CA VAL A 67 -5.39 10.03 0.63
C VAL A 67 -6.50 11.04 0.37
N ILE A 68 -6.24 11.96 -0.57
CA ILE A 68 -7.24 12.89 -1.07
C ILE A 68 -7.96 12.29 -2.28
N GLU A 69 -9.06 12.92 -2.66
CA GLU A 69 -9.81 12.57 -3.85
C GLU A 69 -8.96 12.63 -5.13
N GLY A 70 -9.14 11.64 -6.01
CA GLY A 70 -8.42 11.57 -7.27
C GLY A 70 -9.14 10.70 -8.31
N ASP A 71 -8.83 10.94 -9.58
CA ASP A 71 -9.36 10.21 -10.72
C ASP A 71 -8.63 8.87 -10.92
N PHE A 72 -8.85 7.94 -9.99
CA PHE A 72 -8.19 6.62 -9.99
C PHE A 72 -8.43 5.84 -11.31
N TYR A 73 -9.59 6.04 -11.94
CA TYR A 73 -9.97 5.30 -13.15
C TYR A 73 -9.65 6.04 -14.46
N GLY A 74 -9.15 7.28 -14.41
CA GLY A 74 -8.85 8.09 -15.59
C GLY A 74 -10.10 8.52 -16.39
N THR A 75 -11.25 8.62 -15.74
CA THR A 75 -12.55 8.92 -16.38
C THR A 75 -13.05 10.34 -16.10
N GLY A 76 -12.30 11.13 -15.33
CA GLY A 76 -12.73 12.39 -14.73
C GLY A 76 -13.77 12.22 -13.62
N ARG A 77 -14.05 10.99 -13.18
CA ARG A 77 -15.03 10.70 -12.12
C ARG A 77 -14.33 10.31 -10.83
N SER A 78 -14.91 10.75 -9.73
CA SER A 78 -14.43 10.44 -8.40
C SER A 78 -15.02 9.14 -7.87
N PRO A 79 -14.22 8.34 -7.12
CA PRO A 79 -14.75 7.26 -6.29
C PRO A 79 -15.41 7.77 -4.99
N GLU A 80 -15.54 9.08 -4.79
CA GLU A 80 -16.22 9.65 -3.62
C GLU A 80 -17.63 9.07 -3.46
N GLY A 81 -17.98 8.68 -2.23
CA GLY A 81 -19.26 8.06 -1.90
C GLY A 81 -19.32 6.55 -2.13
N LEU A 82 -18.30 5.93 -2.74
CA LEU A 82 -18.18 4.47 -2.73
C LEU A 82 -17.84 3.98 -1.32
N SER A 83 -18.48 2.90 -0.88
CA SER A 83 -18.21 2.29 0.43
C SER A 83 -16.90 1.48 0.47
N GLY A 84 -16.29 1.21 -0.68
CA GLY A 84 -15.07 0.43 -0.78
C GLY A 84 -13.85 1.20 -0.29
N ILE A 85 -13.01 0.56 0.53
CA ILE A 85 -11.74 1.13 1.00
C ILE A 85 -10.64 0.97 -0.06
N CYS A 86 -10.65 -0.13 -0.81
CA CYS A 86 -9.68 -0.41 -1.87
C CYS A 86 -10.33 -0.23 -3.25
N LEU A 87 -9.57 0.37 -4.16
CA LEU A 87 -9.97 0.60 -5.55
C LEU A 87 -9.22 -0.36 -6.48
N ILE A 88 -9.92 -0.98 -7.42
CA ILE A 88 -9.34 -1.97 -8.33
C ILE A 88 -9.80 -1.63 -9.75
N HIS A 89 -8.84 -1.54 -10.68
CA HIS A 89 -9.17 -1.41 -12.10
C HIS A 89 -9.99 -2.61 -12.57
N HIS A 90 -11.14 -2.34 -13.17
CA HIS A 90 -12.07 -3.34 -13.67
C HIS A 90 -12.75 -2.82 -14.93
N THR A 91 -13.34 -3.73 -15.69
CA THR A 91 -14.02 -3.44 -16.96
C THR A 91 -15.43 -4.00 -16.93
N TRP A 92 -16.36 -3.32 -17.58
CA TRP A 92 -17.75 -3.75 -17.75
C TRP A 92 -18.03 -4.03 -19.23
N SER A 93 -18.80 -5.08 -19.51
CA SER A 93 -19.33 -5.39 -20.84
C SER A 93 -20.81 -5.77 -20.74
N SER A 94 -21.56 -5.57 -21.83
CA SER A 94 -22.93 -6.04 -21.98
C SER A 94 -23.07 -6.77 -23.30
N ASP A 95 -23.65 -7.96 -23.29
CA ASP A 95 -24.02 -8.68 -24.52
C ASP A 95 -25.45 -8.27 -24.94
N GLY A 96 -25.66 -8.14 -26.24
CA GLY A 96 -26.96 -7.86 -26.87
C GLY A 96 -27.32 -8.93 -27.90
#